data_AF-A0A2D8WBA8-F1
#
_entry.id   AF-A0A2D8WBA8-F1
#
_cell.length_a   1.000
_cell.length_b   1.000
_cell.length_c   1.000
_cell.angle_alpha   90.00
_cell.angle_beta   90.00
_cell.angle_gamma   90.00
#
_symmetry.space_group_name_H-M   'P 1'
#
loop_
_entity.id
_entity.type
_entity.pdbx_description
1 polymer ?
#
loop_
_entity_poly.entity_id
_entity_poly.type
_entity_poly.pdbx_seq_one_letter_code
_entity_poly.pdbx_strand_id
1 'polypeptide(L)' 'QPAMSVPLHWNQDGLPIGLHFVGHFGAEATLFQLAEQLERAQPWFDRLPEIAKNLLRT' A
#
# COMPACT_ATOMS: atom_id res chain seq x y z
N GLN A 1 15.85 -9.99 -5.95
CA GLN A 1 15.80 -8.81 -5.07
C GLN A 1 14.39 -8.70 -4.51
N PRO A 2 14.20 -8.31 -3.24
CA PRO A 2 12.88 -8.13 -2.66
C PRO A 2 12.23 -6.86 -3.21
N ALA A 3 10.90 -6.86 -3.29
CA ALA A 3 10.13 -5.74 -3.78
C ALA A 3 8.75 -5.68 -3.11
N MET A 4 8.14 -4.50 -3.10
CA MET A 4 6.80 -4.27 -2.60
C MET A 4 6.07 -3.23 -3.45
N SER A 5 4.74 -3.25 -3.41
CA SER A 5 3.88 -2.23 -4.01
C SER A 5 3.04 -1.58 -2.92
N VAL A 6 3.00 -0.24 -2.89
CA VAL A 6 2.30 0.53 -1.86
C VAL A 6 1.33 1.52 -2.53
N PRO A 7 0.03 1.54 -2.16
CA PRO A 7 -0.95 2.43 -2.77
C PRO A 7 -0.91 3.83 -2.12
N LEU A 8 -0.10 4.72 -2.70
CA LEU A 8 0.12 6.09 -2.20
C LEU A 8 -0.70 7.14 -2.96
N HIS A 9 -1.53 6.73 -3.91
CA HIS A 9 -2.35 7.69 -4.64
C HIS A 9 -3.62 7.06 -5.16
N TRP A 10 -4.65 7.89 -5.32
CA TRP A 10 -5.90 7.54 -5.97
C TRP A 10 -6.15 8.55 -7.06
N ASN A 11 -6.47 8.09 -8.26
CA ASN A 11 -6.83 8.98 -9.35
C ASN A 11 -8.23 9.60 -9.11
N GLN A 12 -8.67 10.44 -10.05
CA GLN A 12 -9.98 11.12 -9.96
C GLN A 12 -11.18 10.16 -9.96
N ASP A 13 -11.01 8.95 -10.52
CA ASP A 13 -12.03 7.90 -10.53
C ASP A 13 -12.04 7.04 -9.25
N GLY A 14 -11.18 7.36 -8.28
CA GLY A 14 -11.07 6.61 -7.02
C GLY A 14 -10.36 5.25 -7.17
N LEU A 15 -9.56 5.05 -8.23
CA LEU A 15 -8.74 3.85 -8.41
C LEU A 15 -7.36 4.02 -7.76
N PRO A 16 -6.86 3.03 -7.01
CA PRO A 16 -5.54 3.11 -6.38
C PRO A 16 -4.43 3.01 -7.43
N ILE A 17 -3.37 3.81 -7.23
CA ILE A 17 -2.13 3.78 -8.01
C ILE A 17 -1.01 3.31 -7.07
N GLY A 18 -0.44 2.14 -7.39
CA GLY A 18 0.66 1.55 -6.65
C GLY A 18 2.01 2.15 -7.05
N LEU A 19 2.84 2.45 -6.06
CA LEU A 19 4.25 2.77 -6.25
C LEU A 19 5.07 1.54 -5.91
N HIS A 20 5.98 1.17 -6.81
CA HIS A 20 6.80 -0.03 -6.68
C HIS A 20 8.20 0.31 -6.16
N PHE A 21 8.62 -0.38 -5.10
CA PHE A 21 9.93 -0.22 -4.49
C PHE A 21 10.69 -1.53 -4.54
N VAL A 22 11.97 -1.47 -4.91
CA VAL A 22 12.86 -2.63 -5.03
C VAL A 22 14.07 -2.40 -4.13
N GLY A 23 14.37 -3.37 -3.27
CA GLY A 23 15.52 -3.34 -2.38
C GLY A 23 16.70 -4.17 -2.88
N HIS A 24 17.85 -4.02 -2.24
CA HIS A 24 18.97 -4.95 -2.41
C HIS A 24 18.60 -6.36 -1.91
N PHE A 25 19.38 -7.38 -2.30
CA PHE A 25 19.17 -8.75 -1.80
C PHE A 25 19.26 -8.78 -0.26
N GLY A 26 18.26 -9.36 0.41
CA GLY A 26 18.18 -9.42 1.87
C GLY A 26 17.69 -8.14 2.56
N ALA A 27 17.21 -7.13 1.82
CA ALA A 27 16.75 -5.85 2.36
C ALA A 27 15.24 -5.80 2.70
N GLU A 28 14.60 -6.93 2.97
CA GLU A 28 13.17 -7.02 3.33
C GLU A 28 12.84 -6.15 4.55
N ALA A 29 13.73 -6.14 5.57
CA ALA A 29 13.54 -5.31 6.77
C ALA A 29 13.52 -3.81 6.44
N THR A 30 14.34 -3.35 5.50
CA THR A 30 14.34 -1.96 5.03
C THR A 30 13.05 -1.62 4.28
N LEU A 31 12.56 -2.54 3.44
CA LEU A 31 11.26 -2.37 2.76
C LEU A 31 10.11 -2.31 3.77
N PHE A 32 10.12 -3.23 4.76
CA PHE A 32 9.51 -3.14 6.09
C PHE A 32 9.35 -1.71 6.63
N GLN A 33 10.48 -1.14 7.03
CA GLN A 33 10.54 0.15 7.69
C GLN A 33 10.09 1.31 6.78
N LEU A 34 10.33 1.20 5.46
CA LEU A 34 9.86 2.19 4.50
C LEU A 34 8.33 2.14 4.37
N ALA A 35 7.74 0.95 4.27
CA ALA A 35 6.29 0.78 4.16
C ALA A 35 5.57 1.40 5.36
N GLU A 36 6.10 1.18 6.57
CA GLU A 36 5.56 1.74 7.81
C GLU A 36 5.57 3.27 7.81
N GLN A 37 6.68 3.88 7.41
CA GLN A 37 6.79 5.35 7.32
C GLN A 37 5.83 5.93 6.29
N LEU A 38 5.70 5.26 5.14
CA LEU A 38 4.76 5.64 4.09
C LEU A 38 3.30 5.51 4.57
N GLU A 39 2.97 4.46 5.31
CA GLU A 39 1.61 4.24 5.86
C GLU A 39 1.22 5.32 6.85
N ARG A 40 2.16 5.73 7.71
CA ARG A 40 1.93 6.85 8.62
C ARG A 40 1.78 8.18 7.89
N ALA A 41 2.60 8.42 6.87
CA ALA A 41 2.58 9.67 6.12
C ALA A 41 1.31 9.80 5.26
N GLN A 42 0.80 8.67 4.74
CA GLN A 42 -0.36 8.65 3.87
C GLN A 42 -1.22 7.41 4.13
N PRO A 43 -2.08 7.43 5.17
CA PRO A 43 -2.87 6.27 5.54
C PRO A 43 -3.79 5.77 4.40
N TRP A 44 -3.74 4.47 4.12
CA TRP A 44 -4.57 3.82 3.10
C TRP A 44 -5.45 2.68 3.62
N PHE A 45 -5.28 2.23 4.86
CA PHE A 45 -5.96 1.05 5.39
C PHE A 45 -7.49 1.11 5.23
N ASP A 46 -8.08 2.28 5.45
CA ASP A 46 -9.54 2.49 5.35
C ASP A 46 -10.04 2.72 3.91
N ARG A 47 -9.14 2.81 2.92
CA ARG A 47 -9.46 3.08 1.50
C ARG A 47 -9.80 1.79 0.75
N LEU A 48 -10.72 1.02 1.32
CA LEU A 48 -11.19 -0.23 0.74
C LEU A 48 -12.20 0.01 -0.40
N PRO A 49 -12.25 -0.85 -1.43
CA PRO A 49 -13.31 -0.81 -2.43
C PRO A 49 -14.65 -1.21 -1.81
N GLU A 50 -15.77 -0.74 -2.39
CA GLU A 50 -17.13 -1.00 -1.86
C GLU A 50 -17.45 -2.48 -1.73
N ILE A 51 -16.97 -3.32 -2.66
CA ILE A 51 -17.14 -4.77 -2.57
C ILE A 51 -16.55 -5.35 -1.28
N ALA A 52 -15.38 -4.88 -0.85
CA ALA A 52 -14.73 -5.35 0.37
C ALA A 52 -15.47 -4.86 1.62
N LYS A 53 -15.94 -3.61 1.62
CA LYS A 53 -16.74 -3.07 2.73
C LYS A 53 -18.04 -3.85 2.94
N ASN A 54 -18.69 -4.29 1.87
CA ASN A 54 -19.93 -5.06 1.94
C ASN A 54 -19.70 -6.47 2.53
N LEU A 55 -18.60 -7.12 2.16
CA LEU A 55 -18.24 -8.43 2.71
C LEU A 55 -17.98 -8.39 4.21
N LEU A 56 -17.41 -7.29 4.73
CA LEU A 56 -17.09 -7.12 6.15
C LEU A 56 -18.30 -6.78 7.04
N ARG A 57 -19.48 -6.55 6.45
CA ARG A 57 -20.73 -6.18 7.15
C ARG A 57 -21.71 -7.35 7.33
N THR A 58 -21.41 -8.52 6.76
CA THR A 58 -22.25 -9.73 6.83
C THR A 58 -21.72 -10.65 7.91
#